data_AF-A0A9X1VQD7-F1
#
_entry.id   AF-A0A9X1VQD7-F1
#
_cell.length_a   1.000
_cell.length_b   1.000
_cell.length_c   1.000
_cell.angle_alpha   90.00
_cell.angle_beta   90.00
_cell.angle_gamma   90.00
#
_symmetry.space_group_name_H-M   'P 1'
#
loop_
_entity.id
_entity.type
_entity.pdbx_description
1 polymer ?
#
loop_
_entity_poly.entity_id
_entity_poly.type
_entity_poly.pdbx_seq_one_letter_code
_entity_poly.pdbx_strand_id
1 'polypeptide(L)'
;MTIKERKQILYFLEGFMANIESFDENNISSEFLNLFSRKKLIEIVLWLFTNYNKSMLTEKTDTELLELIGDDANVLSFVIEQWKSNISAVPTLSQEEVNNFFDEIQLNVHYLRHKPVEQWDDYDVSNYYSILFKRGKTQRVFAIFTSDVKDEDKYAVTTQPSFFFDSKEEAEQEVERICNETKQGASDFVIHTLWKIS
;
A
#
# COMPACT_ATOMS: atom_id res chain seq x y z
N MET A 1 -8.74 3.61 11.08
CA MET A 1 -7.39 3.45 11.64
C MET A 1 -6.48 4.43 10.92
N THR A 2 -5.87 5.34 11.68
CA THR A 2 -4.94 6.35 11.16
C THR A 2 -3.66 5.69 10.64
N ILE A 3 -2.87 6.41 9.83
CA ILE A 3 -1.57 5.91 9.36
C ILE A 3 -0.66 5.63 10.55
N LYS A 4 -0.69 6.50 11.56
CA LYS A 4 0.05 6.31 12.81
C LYS A 4 -0.33 5.03 13.54
N GLU A 5 -1.62 4.75 13.71
CA GLU A 5 -2.09 3.51 14.34
C GLU A 5 -1.67 2.28 13.51
N ARG A 6 -1.80 2.32 12.18
CA ARG A 6 -1.35 1.24 11.29
C ARG A 6 0.16 0.99 11.45
N LYS A 7 0.97 2.05 11.49
CA LYS A 7 2.43 1.97 11.72
C LYS A 7 2.78 1.38 13.09
N GLN A 8 2.04 1.75 14.14
CA GLN A 8 2.24 1.19 15.47
C GLN A 8 1.99 -0.33 15.48
N ILE A 9 0.91 -0.80 14.86
CA ILE A 9 0.64 -2.23 14.80
C ILE A 9 1.68 -2.93 13.93
N LEU A 10 2.08 -2.35 12.80
CA LEU A 10 3.15 -2.88 11.96
C LEU A 10 4.46 -3.09 12.74
N TYR A 11 4.86 -2.11 13.56
CA TYR A 11 6.03 -2.24 14.44
C TYR A 11 5.94 -3.46 15.37
N PHE A 12 4.75 -3.70 15.96
CA PHE A 12 4.54 -4.89 16.79
C PHE A 12 4.56 -6.18 15.97
N LEU A 13 3.99 -6.19 14.75
CA LEU A 13 4.00 -7.37 13.88
C LEU A 13 5.43 -7.72 13.44
N GLU A 14 6.25 -6.74 13.07
CA GLU A 14 7.65 -6.96 12.70
C GLU A 14 8.47 -7.49 13.87
N GLY A 15 8.28 -6.92 15.06
CA GLY A 15 8.89 -7.45 16.28
C GLY A 15 8.43 -8.88 16.61
N PHE A 16 7.16 -9.19 16.35
CA PHE A 16 6.61 -10.53 16.55
C PHE A 16 7.14 -11.54 15.52
N MET A 17 7.28 -11.13 14.25
CA MET A 17 7.87 -11.94 13.18
C MET A 17 9.30 -12.36 13.53
N ALA A 18 10.13 -11.41 13.99
CA ALA A 18 11.50 -11.69 14.41
C ALA A 18 11.57 -12.72 15.57
N ASN A 19 10.54 -12.77 16.43
CA ASN A 19 10.44 -13.79 17.47
C ASN A 19 9.99 -15.14 16.89
N ILE A 20 8.99 -15.17 16.01
CA ILE A 20 8.49 -16.40 15.39
C ILE A 20 9.58 -17.11 14.59
N GLU A 21 10.36 -16.37 13.79
CA GLU A 21 11.48 -16.92 13.01
C GLU A 21 12.55 -17.63 13.86
N SER A 22 12.60 -17.34 15.17
CA SER A 22 13.53 -17.98 16.10
C SER A 22 13.06 -19.33 16.67
N PHE A 23 11.82 -19.74 16.38
CA PHE A 23 11.26 -21.03 16.81
C PHE A 23 11.38 -22.09 15.70
N ASP A 24 11.95 -23.25 16.03
CA ASP A 24 12.18 -24.38 15.10
C ASP A 24 10.89 -25.14 14.71
N GLU A 25 9.77 -24.95 15.42
CA GLU A 25 8.50 -25.65 15.19
C GLU A 25 7.35 -24.68 14.88
N ASN A 26 7.43 -23.98 13.75
CA ASN A 26 6.29 -23.23 13.24
C ASN A 26 5.48 -24.11 12.28
N ASN A 27 4.36 -24.64 12.77
CA ASN A 27 3.39 -25.35 11.93
C ASN A 27 2.35 -24.35 11.39
N ILE A 28 1.88 -24.58 10.16
CA ILE A 28 0.76 -23.80 9.62
C ILE A 28 -0.56 -24.15 10.33
N SER A 29 -1.25 -23.13 10.82
CA SER A 29 -2.55 -23.27 11.47
C SER A 29 -3.67 -23.49 10.44
N SER A 30 -4.45 -24.56 10.64
CA SER A 30 -5.65 -24.82 9.82
C SER A 30 -6.72 -23.73 9.93
N GLU A 31 -6.66 -22.88 10.96
CA GLU A 31 -7.60 -21.76 11.14
C GLU A 31 -7.55 -20.78 9.96
N PHE A 32 -6.43 -20.70 9.24
CA PHE A 32 -6.32 -19.86 8.06
C PHE A 32 -7.28 -20.24 6.92
N LEU A 33 -7.78 -21.49 6.89
CA LEU A 33 -8.83 -21.88 5.94
C LEU A 33 -10.17 -21.17 6.23
N ASN A 34 -10.42 -20.78 7.47
CA ASN A 34 -11.61 -20.02 7.86
C ASN A 34 -11.41 -18.51 7.64
N LEU A 35 -10.18 -18.03 7.72
CA LEU A 35 -9.84 -16.61 7.61
C LEU A 35 -9.60 -16.13 6.18
N PHE A 36 -9.09 -17.00 5.31
CA PHE A 36 -8.71 -16.64 3.95
C PHE A 36 -9.56 -17.33 2.88
N SER A 37 -9.93 -16.55 1.87
CA SER A 37 -10.48 -17.11 0.64
C SER A 37 -9.41 -17.90 -0.14
N ARG A 38 -9.82 -18.88 -0.94
CA ARG A 38 -8.95 -19.58 -1.89
C ARG A 38 -8.11 -18.64 -2.76
N LYS A 39 -8.70 -17.53 -3.24
CA LYS A 39 -7.98 -16.51 -4.02
C LYS A 39 -6.78 -15.98 -3.23
N LYS A 40 -6.96 -15.74 -1.93
CA LYS A 40 -5.91 -15.21 -1.06
C LYS A 40 -4.83 -16.25 -0.75
N LEU A 41 -5.21 -17.51 -0.54
CA LEU A 41 -4.23 -18.60 -0.39
C LEU A 41 -3.34 -18.74 -1.63
N ILE A 42 -3.93 -18.70 -2.83
CA ILE A 42 -3.18 -18.71 -4.10
C ILE A 42 -2.22 -17.51 -4.20
N GLU A 43 -2.67 -16.32 -3.81
CA GLU A 43 -1.86 -15.10 -3.81
C GLU A 43 -0.63 -15.22 -2.90
N ILE A 44 -0.79 -15.80 -1.71
CA ILE A 44 0.32 -16.04 -0.77
C ILE A 44 1.33 -17.01 -1.39
N VAL A 45 0.88 -18.14 -1.96
CA VAL A 45 1.78 -19.13 -2.58
C VAL A 45 2.56 -18.52 -3.75
N LEU A 46 1.91 -17.73 -4.61
CA LEU A 46 2.60 -17.06 -5.73
C LEU A 46 3.58 -15.98 -5.27
N TRP A 47 3.36 -15.38 -4.09
CA TRP A 47 4.29 -14.43 -3.50
C TRP A 47 5.52 -15.14 -2.92
N LEU A 48 5.33 -16.27 -2.25
CA LEU A 48 6.43 -17.07 -1.67
C LEU A 48 7.31 -17.74 -2.74
N PHE A 49 6.69 -18.19 -3.84
CA PHE A 49 7.34 -19.10 -4.78
C PHE A 49 7.19 -18.67 -6.24
N THR A 50 8.31 -18.45 -6.91
CA THR A 50 8.36 -17.99 -8.31
C THR A 50 8.15 -19.12 -9.35
N ASN A 51 8.23 -20.37 -8.92
CA ASN A 51 8.09 -21.55 -9.78
C ASN A 51 6.63 -22.00 -9.99
N TYR A 52 5.68 -21.40 -9.28
CA TYR A 52 4.25 -21.66 -9.49
C TYR A 52 3.63 -20.60 -10.40
N ASN A 53 2.62 -21.02 -11.15
CA ASN A 53 1.71 -20.11 -11.84
C ASN A 53 0.26 -20.37 -11.41
N LYS A 54 -0.62 -19.42 -11.71
CA LYS A 54 -2.02 -19.48 -11.25
C LYS A 54 -2.74 -20.76 -11.69
N SER A 55 -2.51 -21.24 -12.92
CA SER A 55 -3.12 -22.47 -13.43
C SER A 55 -2.69 -23.73 -12.65
N MET A 56 -1.42 -23.83 -12.25
CA MET A 56 -0.93 -24.96 -11.45
C MET A 56 -1.58 -25.00 -10.05
N LEU A 57 -1.91 -23.85 -9.50
CA LEU A 57 -2.51 -23.74 -8.17
C LEU A 57 -4.03 -23.92 -8.18
N THR A 58 -4.70 -23.67 -9.31
CA THR A 58 -6.15 -23.87 -9.41
C THR A 58 -6.58 -25.33 -9.26
N GLU A 59 -5.69 -26.28 -9.54
CA GLU A 59 -5.96 -27.72 -9.41
C GLU A 59 -5.82 -28.23 -7.96
N LYS A 60 -5.20 -27.45 -7.07
CA LYS A 60 -4.96 -27.81 -5.66
C LYS A 60 -6.17 -27.54 -4.78
N THR A 61 -6.39 -28.35 -3.76
CA THR A 61 -7.36 -28.08 -2.69
C THR A 61 -6.87 -26.95 -1.78
N ASP A 62 -7.79 -26.36 -1.00
CA ASP A 62 -7.43 -25.27 -0.08
C ASP A 62 -6.45 -25.76 1.01
N THR A 63 -6.57 -27.02 1.45
CA THR A 63 -5.62 -27.68 2.35
C THR A 63 -4.25 -27.84 1.71
N GLU A 64 -4.16 -28.30 0.46
CA GLU A 64 -2.87 -28.40 -0.24
C GLU A 64 -2.23 -27.03 -0.46
N LEU A 65 -3.03 -25.97 -0.70
CA LEU A 65 -2.52 -24.61 -0.78
C LEU A 65 -1.96 -24.15 0.56
N LEU A 66 -2.62 -24.49 1.68
CA LEU A 66 -2.15 -24.17 3.02
C LEU A 66 -0.86 -24.94 3.38
N GLU A 67 -0.78 -26.22 3.02
CA GLU A 67 0.44 -27.02 3.17
C GLU A 67 1.62 -26.45 2.37
N LEU A 68 1.36 -25.89 1.18
CA LEU A 68 2.40 -25.20 0.40
C LEU A 68 2.90 -23.92 1.08
N ILE A 69 2.03 -23.21 1.81
CA ILE A 69 2.43 -22.05 2.60
C ILE A 69 3.35 -22.47 3.77
N GLY A 70 3.14 -23.66 4.32
CA GLY A 70 4.08 -24.36 5.20
C GLY A 70 4.02 -23.94 6.67
N ASP A 71 4.12 -22.64 6.96
CA ASP A 71 4.15 -22.12 8.33
C ASP A 71 3.43 -20.77 8.51
N ASP A 72 3.05 -20.47 9.76
CA ASP A 72 2.39 -19.22 10.14
C ASP A 72 3.28 -17.98 9.91
N ALA A 73 4.61 -18.14 9.92
CA ALA A 73 5.55 -17.05 9.70
C ALA A 73 5.47 -16.56 8.24
N ASN A 74 5.33 -17.46 7.27
CA ASN A 74 5.15 -17.13 5.86
C ASN A 74 3.87 -16.32 5.63
N VAL A 75 2.79 -16.68 6.34
CA VAL A 75 1.55 -15.90 6.33
C VAL A 75 1.77 -14.51 6.92
N LEU A 76 2.42 -14.43 8.09
CA LEU A 76 2.68 -13.16 8.77
C LEU A 76 3.57 -12.24 7.92
N SER A 77 4.63 -12.78 7.33
CA SER A 77 5.55 -12.07 6.44
C SER A 77 4.81 -11.48 5.24
N PHE A 78 3.97 -12.30 4.59
CA PHE A 78 3.11 -11.83 3.51
C PHE A 78 2.19 -10.69 3.97
N VAL A 79 1.54 -10.82 5.14
CA VAL A 79 0.66 -9.78 5.68
C VAL A 79 1.42 -8.49 5.99
N ILE A 80 2.61 -8.57 6.57
CA ILE A 80 3.49 -7.42 6.85
C ILE A 80 3.82 -6.68 5.56
N GLU A 81 4.23 -7.38 4.50
CA GLU A 81 4.59 -6.77 3.22
C GLU A 81 3.38 -6.14 2.51
N GLN A 82 2.22 -6.81 2.53
CA GLN A 82 0.98 -6.21 2.04
C GLN A 82 0.62 -4.94 2.82
N TRP A 83 0.85 -4.92 4.13
CA TRP A 83 0.50 -3.78 4.95
C TRP A 83 1.45 -2.59 4.73
N LYS A 84 2.76 -2.86 4.61
CA LYS A 84 3.75 -1.85 4.20
C LYS A 84 3.36 -1.21 2.88
N SER A 85 3.10 -2.03 1.86
CA SER A 85 2.68 -1.56 0.54
C SER A 85 1.40 -0.72 0.61
N ASN A 86 0.40 -1.15 1.39
CA ASN A 86 -0.85 -0.40 1.56
C ASN A 86 -0.67 0.94 2.31
N ILE A 87 0.25 1.00 3.30
CA ILE A 87 0.53 2.24 4.06
C ILE A 87 1.13 3.30 3.15
N SER A 88 1.90 2.92 2.12
CA SER A 88 2.51 3.84 1.16
C SER A 88 1.79 3.90 -0.20
N ALA A 89 0.66 3.20 -0.37
CA ALA A 89 -0.03 3.14 -1.66
C ALA A 89 -0.69 4.49 -2.02
N VAL A 90 -0.31 5.03 -3.16
CA VAL A 90 -0.95 6.19 -3.82
C VAL A 90 -1.83 5.70 -4.97
N PRO A 91 -2.91 6.41 -5.33
CA PRO A 91 -3.69 6.05 -6.50
C PRO A 91 -2.83 6.14 -7.75
N THR A 92 -2.85 5.07 -8.52
CA THR A 92 -2.23 5.01 -9.84
C THR A 92 -3.23 5.50 -10.88
N LEU A 93 -2.73 6.31 -11.82
CA LEU A 93 -3.51 6.85 -12.93
C LEU A 93 -3.39 5.91 -14.13
N SER A 94 -3.75 4.64 -13.96
CA SER A 94 -3.84 3.70 -15.08
C SER A 94 -5.26 3.68 -15.65
N GLN A 95 -5.38 3.48 -16.96
CA GLN A 95 -6.70 3.41 -17.60
C GLN A 95 -7.57 2.28 -17.04
N GLU A 96 -6.95 1.14 -16.71
CA GLU A 96 -7.63 -0.02 -16.15
C GLU A 96 -8.23 0.30 -14.78
N GLU A 97 -7.47 0.93 -13.88
CA GLU A 97 -7.96 1.30 -12.55
C GLU A 97 -9.04 2.37 -12.60
N VAL A 98 -8.89 3.36 -13.48
CA VAL A 98 -9.91 4.37 -13.72
C VAL A 98 -11.21 3.70 -14.18
N ASN A 99 -11.15 2.80 -15.16
CA ASN A 99 -12.33 2.10 -15.67
C ASN A 99 -12.98 1.25 -14.59
N ASN A 100 -12.20 0.41 -13.90
CA ASN A 100 -12.68 -0.45 -12.82
C ASN A 100 -13.36 0.36 -11.71
N PHE A 101 -12.77 1.51 -11.34
CA PHE A 101 -13.36 2.40 -10.34
C PHE A 101 -14.71 2.95 -10.79
N PHE A 102 -14.81 3.50 -12.01
CA PHE A 102 -16.06 4.08 -12.51
C PHE A 102 -17.16 3.02 -12.69
N ASP A 103 -16.79 1.80 -13.08
CA ASP A 103 -17.71 0.66 -13.18
C ASP A 103 -18.22 0.24 -11.79
N GLU A 104 -17.35 0.16 -10.78
CA GLU A 104 -17.71 -0.17 -9.40
C GLU A 104 -18.73 0.82 -8.82
N ILE A 105 -18.51 2.12 -9.03
CA ILE A 105 -19.40 3.18 -8.51
C ILE A 105 -20.59 3.47 -9.43
N GLN A 106 -20.75 2.69 -10.52
CA GLN A 106 -21.80 2.83 -11.52
C GLN A 106 -21.92 4.24 -12.11
N LEU A 107 -20.82 4.98 -12.20
CA LEU A 107 -20.78 6.35 -12.70
C LEU A 107 -20.27 6.39 -14.15
N ASN A 108 -20.91 5.57 -14.99
CA ASN A 108 -20.44 5.30 -16.35
C ASN A 108 -20.51 6.49 -17.30
N VAL A 109 -21.31 7.51 -16.96
CA VAL A 109 -21.52 8.71 -17.80
C VAL A 109 -20.44 9.77 -17.61
N HIS A 110 -19.54 9.62 -16.63
CA HIS A 110 -18.54 10.65 -16.34
C HIS A 110 -17.49 10.73 -17.46
N TYR A 111 -17.17 11.94 -17.91
CA TYR A 111 -16.27 12.13 -19.07
C TYR A 111 -14.87 11.51 -18.84
N LEU A 112 -14.35 11.58 -17.61
CA LEU A 112 -13.07 10.96 -17.24
C LEU A 112 -13.02 9.44 -17.46
N ARG A 113 -14.16 8.74 -17.41
CA ARG A 113 -14.19 7.30 -17.71
C ARG A 113 -13.83 7.01 -19.17
N HIS A 114 -14.17 7.93 -20.07
CA HIS A 114 -14.01 7.75 -21.51
C HIS A 114 -12.79 8.49 -22.08
N LYS A 115 -12.28 9.48 -21.35
CA LYS A 115 -11.08 10.22 -21.73
C LYS A 115 -9.84 9.37 -21.39
N PRO A 116 -8.97 9.05 -22.38
CA PRO A 116 -7.72 8.34 -22.11
C PRO A 116 -6.89 9.05 -21.04
N VAL A 117 -6.38 8.31 -20.06
CA VAL A 117 -5.63 8.91 -18.93
C VAL A 117 -4.39 9.68 -19.40
N GLU A 118 -3.75 9.23 -20.48
CA GLU A 118 -2.61 9.92 -21.11
C GLU A 118 -2.95 11.34 -21.63
N GLN A 119 -4.24 11.67 -21.79
CA GLN A 119 -4.72 12.96 -22.26
C GLN A 119 -5.25 13.85 -21.13
N TRP A 120 -5.18 13.39 -19.88
CA TRP A 120 -5.65 14.16 -18.74
C TRP A 120 -4.74 15.36 -18.49
N ASP A 121 -5.37 16.50 -18.24
CA ASP A 121 -4.69 17.69 -17.73
C ASP A 121 -4.79 17.76 -16.20
N ASP A 122 -4.19 18.79 -15.60
CA ASP A 122 -4.21 18.98 -14.15
C ASP A 122 -5.62 19.09 -13.58
N TYR A 123 -6.56 19.63 -14.36
CA TYR A 123 -7.95 19.75 -13.95
C TYR A 123 -8.62 18.38 -13.88
N ASP A 124 -8.40 17.53 -14.87
CA ASP A 124 -8.90 16.16 -14.91
C ASP A 124 -8.38 15.30 -13.78
N VAL A 125 -7.07 15.37 -13.53
CA VAL A 125 -6.42 14.68 -12.41
C VAL A 125 -7.01 15.14 -11.07
N SER A 126 -7.13 16.45 -10.87
CA SER A 126 -7.72 17.03 -9.66
C SER A 126 -9.19 16.61 -9.47
N ASN A 127 -9.96 16.56 -10.56
CA ASN A 127 -11.36 16.15 -10.54
C ASN A 127 -11.48 14.65 -10.22
N TYR A 128 -10.64 13.80 -10.79
CA TYR A 128 -10.61 12.36 -10.48
C TYR A 128 -10.33 12.11 -8.98
N TYR A 129 -9.30 12.73 -8.43
CA TYR A 129 -8.99 12.63 -7.00
C TYR A 129 -10.13 13.14 -6.12
N SER A 130 -10.82 14.19 -6.54
CA SER A 130 -11.99 14.71 -5.82
C SER A 130 -13.14 13.69 -5.80
N ILE A 131 -13.33 12.92 -6.88
CA ILE A 131 -14.32 11.84 -6.93
C ILE A 131 -13.89 10.69 -6.01
N LEU A 132 -12.62 10.25 -6.09
CA LEU A 132 -12.09 9.21 -5.21
C LEU A 132 -12.28 9.56 -3.73
N PHE A 133 -11.97 10.80 -3.35
CA PHE A 133 -12.13 11.30 -1.99
C PHE A 133 -13.59 11.28 -1.54
N LYS A 134 -14.52 11.81 -2.37
CA LYS A 134 -15.96 11.80 -2.06
C LYS A 134 -16.54 10.39 -1.93
N ARG A 135 -15.89 9.39 -2.53
CA ARG A 135 -16.26 7.97 -2.43
C ARG A 135 -15.50 7.22 -1.33
N GLY A 136 -14.68 7.92 -0.55
CA GLY A 136 -13.89 7.34 0.55
C GLY A 136 -12.75 6.42 0.10
N LYS A 137 -12.43 6.39 -1.21
CA LYS A 137 -11.35 5.57 -1.77
C LYS A 137 -9.97 6.15 -1.52
N THR A 138 -9.90 7.46 -1.28
CA THR A 138 -8.65 8.14 -0.95
C THR A 138 -8.79 9.04 0.26
N GLN A 139 -7.65 9.30 0.88
CA GLN A 139 -7.48 10.30 1.92
C GLN A 139 -6.29 11.21 1.59
N ARG A 140 -6.33 12.45 2.06
CA ARG A 140 -5.19 13.36 1.98
C ARG A 140 -4.20 13.02 3.09
N VAL A 141 -2.93 12.97 2.75
CA VAL A 141 -1.83 12.67 3.66
C VAL A 141 -0.67 13.63 3.42
N PHE A 142 0.19 13.77 4.40
CA PHE A 142 1.41 14.56 4.28
C PHE A 142 2.60 13.63 4.06
N ALA A 143 3.52 14.05 3.20
CA ALA A 143 4.72 13.28 2.89
C ALA A 143 5.93 14.21 2.80
N ILE A 144 7.08 13.71 3.27
CA ILE A 144 8.33 14.45 3.31
C ILE A 144 9.13 14.11 2.06
N PHE A 145 9.59 15.15 1.37
CA PHE A 145 10.44 15.06 0.19
C PHE A 145 11.71 15.86 0.41
N THR A 146 12.70 15.64 -0.45
CA THR A 146 13.84 16.55 -0.59
C THR A 146 13.40 17.87 -1.23
N SER A 147 14.08 18.95 -0.86
CA SER A 147 13.69 20.32 -1.24
C SER A 147 13.66 20.62 -2.73
N ASP A 148 14.31 19.80 -3.55
CA ASP A 148 14.29 19.87 -5.02
C ASP A 148 12.98 19.36 -5.64
N VAL A 149 12.16 18.61 -4.90
CA VAL A 149 10.87 18.11 -5.39
C VAL A 149 9.83 19.23 -5.36
N LYS A 150 9.31 19.58 -6.54
CA LYS A 150 8.20 20.52 -6.68
C LYS A 150 6.86 19.83 -6.43
N ASP A 151 5.84 20.61 -6.08
CA ASP A 151 4.49 20.07 -5.81
C ASP A 151 3.86 19.40 -7.06
N GLU A 152 4.21 19.87 -8.26
CA GLU A 152 3.78 19.29 -9.54
C GLU A 152 4.40 17.90 -9.77
N ASP A 153 5.63 17.69 -9.29
CA ASP A 153 6.43 16.49 -9.55
C ASP A 153 6.28 15.42 -8.44
N LYS A 154 5.50 15.69 -7.39
CA LYS A 154 5.41 14.85 -6.18
C LYS A 154 4.95 13.40 -6.42
N TYR A 155 4.33 13.11 -7.56
CA TYR A 155 3.95 11.75 -7.98
C TYR A 155 4.90 11.13 -9.02
N ALA A 156 5.81 11.90 -9.60
CA ALA A 156 6.76 11.50 -10.65
C ALA A 156 8.20 11.34 -10.13
N VAL A 157 8.39 11.27 -8.81
CA VAL A 157 9.70 11.11 -8.18
C VAL A 157 10.25 9.69 -8.35
N THR A 158 11.58 9.57 -8.51
CA THR A 158 12.27 8.27 -8.55
C THR A 158 12.30 7.59 -7.18
N THR A 159 12.24 8.38 -6.11
CA THR A 159 12.24 7.91 -4.73
C THR A 159 10.95 8.39 -4.07
N GLN A 160 9.93 7.52 -4.01
CA GLN A 160 8.69 7.86 -3.33
C GLN A 160 8.93 8.01 -1.82
N PRO A 161 8.19 8.90 -1.13
CA PRO A 161 8.27 9.00 0.31
C PRO A 161 7.88 7.67 0.94
N SER A 162 8.78 7.12 1.75
CA SER A 162 8.53 5.88 2.48
C SER A 162 7.49 6.06 3.59
N PHE A 163 7.22 7.31 3.98
CA PHE A 163 6.38 7.63 5.12
C PHE A 163 5.34 8.71 4.79
N PHE A 164 4.09 8.36 5.08
CA PHE A 164 2.97 9.29 5.12
C PHE A 164 2.55 9.61 6.55
N PHE A 165 1.95 10.78 6.72
CA PHE A 165 1.49 11.31 8.01
C PHE A 165 0.05 11.77 7.90
N ASP A 166 -0.71 11.59 8.98
CA ASP A 166 -2.12 11.98 9.03
C ASP A 166 -2.28 13.51 9.18
N SER A 167 -1.28 14.19 9.77
CA SER A 167 -1.27 15.65 9.94
C SER A 167 0.06 16.28 9.53
N LYS A 168 0.03 17.59 9.27
CA LYS A 168 1.24 18.36 8.90
C LYS A 168 2.20 18.45 10.07
N GLU A 169 1.67 18.63 11.28
CA GLU A 169 2.45 18.73 12.52
C GLU A 169 3.23 17.45 12.78
N GLU A 170 2.66 16.28 12.48
CA GLU A 170 3.38 15.01 12.59
C GLU A 170 4.54 14.91 11.59
N ALA A 171 4.34 15.40 10.35
CA ALA A 171 5.39 15.45 9.36
C ALA A 171 6.51 16.45 9.74
N GLU A 172 6.15 17.60 10.31
CA GLU A 172 7.11 18.61 10.80
C GLU A 172 7.97 18.07 11.95
N GLN A 173 7.35 17.37 12.92
CA GLN A 173 8.06 16.70 14.01
C GLN A 173 9.04 15.65 13.49
N GLU A 174 8.66 14.90 12.45
CA GLU A 174 9.54 13.93 11.83
C GLU A 174 10.71 14.59 11.10
N VAL A 175 10.48 15.72 10.40
CA VAL A 175 11.58 16.49 9.79
C VAL A 175 12.59 16.94 10.85
N GLU A 176 12.12 17.45 11.99
CA GLU A 176 13.01 17.82 13.10
C GLU A 176 13.84 16.63 13.60
N ARG A 177 13.20 15.46 13.74
CA ARG A 177 13.88 14.22 14.12
C ARG A 177 14.97 13.82 13.13
N ILE A 178 14.64 13.82 11.83
CA ILE A 178 15.60 13.50 10.75
C ILE A 178 16.76 14.49 10.77
N CYS A 179 16.49 15.80 10.91
CA CYS A 179 17.53 16.82 10.97
C CYS A 179 18.48 16.59 12.15
N ASN A 180 17.95 16.21 13.31
CA ASN A 180 18.75 15.90 14.50
C ASN A 180 19.62 14.63 14.33
N GLU A 181 19.07 13.58 13.72
CA GLU A 181 19.77 12.31 13.50
C GLU A 181 20.85 12.41 12.40
N THR A 182 20.55 13.12 11.31
CA THR A 182 21.39 13.18 10.11
C THR A 182 22.28 14.42 10.00
N LYS A 183 22.06 15.42 10.88
CA LYS A 183 22.69 16.76 10.83
C LYS A 183 22.38 17.56 9.55
N GLN A 184 21.31 17.20 8.83
CA GLN A 184 20.81 17.96 7.69
C GLN A 184 20.00 19.18 8.16
N GLY A 185 19.85 20.18 7.29
CA GLY A 185 19.05 21.37 7.59
C GLY A 185 17.57 21.13 7.27
N ALA A 186 16.67 21.77 8.02
CA ALA A 186 15.24 21.71 7.72
C ALA A 186 14.90 22.24 6.31
N SER A 187 15.74 23.13 5.76
CA SER A 187 15.64 23.62 4.38
C SER A 187 15.89 22.57 3.31
N ASP A 188 16.49 21.43 3.68
CA ASP A 188 16.79 20.35 2.75
C ASP A 188 15.53 19.51 2.45
N PHE A 189 14.43 19.76 3.17
CA PHE A 189 13.18 19.02 3.09
C PHE A 189 11.98 19.93 2.79
N VAL A 190 10.99 19.37 2.11
CA VAL A 190 9.68 19.99 1.88
C VAL A 190 8.56 18.99 2.19
N ILE A 191 7.44 19.48 2.69
CA ILE A 191 6.27 18.66 3.00
C ILE A 191 5.20 18.94 1.95
N HIS A 192 4.86 17.93 1.16
CA HIS A 192 3.78 18.00 0.17
C HIS A 192 2.56 17.20 0.62
N THR A 193 1.40 17.58 0.10
CA THR A 193 0.16 16.82 0.31
C THR A 193 -0.03 15.84 -0.84
N LEU A 194 -0.28 14.57 -0.49
CA LEU A 194 -0.57 13.48 -1.43
C LEU A 194 -1.97 12.90 -1.19
N TRP A 195 -2.48 12.23 -2.22
CA TRP A 195 -3.60 11.32 -2.10
C TRP A 195 -3.07 9.91 -1.86
N LYS A 196 -3.54 9.27 -0.79
CA LYS A 196 -3.28 7.87 -0.46
C LYS A 196 -4.54 7.05 -0.69
N ILE A 197 -4.43 5.81 -1.14
CA ILE A 197 -5.54 4.85 -1.15
C ILE A 197 -5.94 4.54 0.31
N SER A 198 -7.23 4.65 0.63
CA SER A 198 -7.77 4.44 1.99
C SER A 198 -7.71 2.98 2.44
#